data_AF-A0A7Z9YV58-F1
#
_entry.id   AF-A0A7Z9YV58-F1
#
_cell.length_a   1.000
_cell.length_b   1.000
_cell.length_c   1.000
_cell.angle_alpha   90.00
_cell.angle_beta   90.00
_cell.angle_gamma   90.00
#
_symmetry.space_group_name_H-M   'P 1'
#
loop_
_entity.id
_entity.type
_entity.pdbx_description
1 polymer ?
#
loop_
_entity_poly.entity_id
_entity_poly.type
_entity_poly.pdbx_seq_one_letter_code
_entity_poly.pdbx_strand_id
1 'polypeptide(L)'
;MNTREKIDRAADTSQLCLHKEGIFYKLYNQHAMLFTANIKELKINGKFIKAVNQQVYSCGFPSSIIEDIKKRLTAHGGVINESEKLLTAANIHWEKENDYSRWCEQQKQAAVTAGTECDQGRTSIEKRISAFQVMRKTPMEAMNFIIGLQEELHNTNE
;
A
#
# COMPACT_ATOMS: atom_id res chain seq x y z
N MET A 1 -15.45 -10.52 9.43
CA MET A 1 -15.23 -10.85 8.01
C MET A 1 -13.88 -11.52 7.86
N ASN A 2 -13.85 -12.66 7.20
CA ASN A 2 -12.63 -13.37 6.87
C ASN A 2 -11.94 -12.72 5.64
N THR A 3 -10.71 -13.12 5.33
CA THR A 3 -9.93 -12.55 4.21
C THR A 3 -10.55 -12.83 2.84
N ARG A 4 -11.24 -13.97 2.67
CA ARG A 4 -11.87 -14.35 1.40
C ARG A 4 -13.02 -13.41 1.05
N GLU A 5 -13.93 -13.17 1.99
CA GLU A 5 -15.07 -12.25 1.83
C GLU A 5 -14.63 -10.83 1.46
N LYS A 6 -13.50 -10.36 2.01
CA LYS A 6 -12.95 -9.02 1.71
C LYS A 6 -12.42 -8.94 0.28
N ILE A 7 -11.82 -10.02 -0.21
CA ILE A 7 -11.30 -10.10 -1.58
C ILE A 7 -12.44 -10.24 -2.58
N ASP A 8 -13.44 -11.06 -2.28
CA ASP A 8 -14.60 -11.24 -3.14
C ASP A 8 -15.36 -9.92 -3.32
N ARG A 9 -15.47 -9.12 -2.25
CA ARG A 9 -16.01 -7.76 -2.33
C ARG A 9 -15.14 -6.80 -3.13
N ALA A 10 -13.83 -6.98 -3.11
CA ALA A 10 -12.94 -6.18 -3.92
C ALA A 10 -13.10 -6.45 -5.42
N ALA A 11 -13.66 -7.60 -5.81
CA ALA A 11 -13.95 -7.94 -7.20
C ALA A 11 -15.04 -7.06 -7.82
N ASP A 12 -15.97 -6.56 -6.99
CA ASP A 12 -17.02 -5.65 -7.40
C ASP A 12 -16.51 -4.20 -7.35
N THR A 13 -16.36 -3.58 -8.52
CA THR A 13 -15.89 -2.20 -8.65
C THR A 13 -17.00 -1.15 -8.65
N SER A 14 -18.27 -1.56 -8.51
CA SER A 14 -19.40 -0.62 -8.41
C SER A 14 -19.34 0.23 -7.14
N GLN A 15 -18.62 -0.26 -6.13
CA GLN A 15 -18.40 0.40 -4.86
C GLN A 15 -16.99 0.13 -4.35
N LEU A 16 -16.45 1.08 -3.60
CA LEU A 16 -15.18 0.93 -2.90
C LEU A 16 -15.43 0.49 -1.46
N CYS A 17 -14.76 -0.57 -1.00
CA CYS A 17 -14.88 -1.08 0.37
C CYS A 17 -13.61 -0.80 1.20
N LEU A 18 -13.78 -0.10 2.32
CA LEU A 18 -12.76 0.17 3.32
C LEU A 18 -13.08 -0.61 4.60
N HIS A 19 -12.30 -1.64 4.89
CA HIS A 19 -12.50 -2.49 6.05
C HIS A 19 -11.79 -1.90 7.28
N LYS A 20 -12.53 -1.72 8.38
CA LYS A 20 -11.94 -1.27 9.65
C LYS A 20 -11.28 -2.46 10.35
N GLU A 21 -9.97 -2.37 10.56
CA GLU A 21 -9.15 -3.35 11.27
C GLU A 21 -8.40 -2.66 12.41
N GLY A 22 -8.99 -2.69 13.61
CA GLY A 22 -8.46 -1.96 14.77
C GLY A 22 -8.48 -0.45 14.50
N ILE A 23 -7.31 0.19 14.57
CA ILE A 23 -7.12 1.62 14.34
C ILE A 23 -6.85 1.97 12.86
N PHE A 24 -6.95 1.01 11.94
CA PHE A 24 -6.68 1.20 10.52
C PHE A 24 -7.91 0.93 9.67
N TYR A 25 -8.01 1.60 8.53
CA TYR A 25 -8.83 1.16 7.41
C TYR A 25 -7.94 0.49 6.38
N LYS A 26 -8.39 -0.64 5.83
CA LYS A 26 -7.69 -1.39 4.79
C LYS A 26 -8.57 -1.63 3.57
N LEU A 27 -7.93 -1.59 2.40
CA LEU A 27 -8.49 -1.97 1.12
C LEU A 27 -7.71 -3.15 0.56
N TYR A 28 -8.37 -3.92 -0.31
CA TYR A 28 -7.81 -5.12 -0.92
C TYR A 28 -7.91 -5.04 -2.45
N ASN A 29 -6.95 -5.67 -3.14
CA ASN A 29 -6.97 -5.95 -4.57
C ASN A 29 -7.41 -4.75 -5.42
N GLN A 30 -8.46 -4.89 -6.23
CA GLN A 30 -8.94 -3.83 -7.13
C GLN A 30 -9.32 -2.56 -6.38
N HIS A 31 -9.89 -2.65 -5.18
CA HIS A 31 -10.17 -1.46 -4.37
C HIS A 31 -8.89 -0.75 -3.94
N ALA A 32 -7.83 -1.50 -3.59
CA ALA A 32 -6.53 -0.90 -3.30
C ALA A 32 -5.94 -0.19 -4.53
N MET A 33 -6.09 -0.76 -5.73
CA MET A 33 -5.69 -0.12 -6.98
C MET A 33 -6.48 1.18 -7.23
N LEU A 34 -7.81 1.11 -7.23
CA LEU A 34 -8.68 2.26 -7.51
C LEU A 34 -8.42 3.42 -6.53
N PHE A 35 -8.28 3.09 -5.24
CA PHE A 35 -8.01 4.07 -4.21
C PHE A 35 -6.64 4.74 -4.38
N THR A 36 -5.60 3.96 -4.68
CA THR A 36 -4.25 4.52 -4.84
C THR A 36 -4.07 5.31 -6.12
N ALA A 37 -4.79 4.98 -7.18
CA ALA A 37 -4.73 5.69 -8.45
C ALA A 37 -5.48 7.05 -8.43
N ASN A 38 -6.57 7.15 -7.65
CA ASN A 38 -7.52 8.27 -7.76
C ASN A 38 -7.69 9.07 -6.45
N ILE A 39 -7.54 8.47 -5.27
CA ILE A 39 -7.86 9.14 -3.99
C ILE A 39 -6.60 9.57 -3.25
N LYS A 40 -5.71 8.61 -2.96
CA LYS A 40 -4.49 8.86 -2.21
C LYS A 40 -3.48 7.76 -2.50
N GLU A 41 -2.33 8.16 -3.04
CA GLU A 41 -1.21 7.24 -3.26
C GLU A 41 -0.74 6.66 -1.92
N LEU A 42 -0.74 5.33 -1.81
CA LEU A 42 -0.30 4.58 -0.64
C LEU A 42 0.57 3.41 -1.07
N LYS A 43 1.49 2.99 -0.19
CA LYS A 43 2.30 1.78 -0.42
C LYS A 43 1.39 0.55 -0.46
N ILE A 44 1.49 -0.20 -1.55
CA ILE A 44 0.82 -1.49 -1.70
C ILE A 44 1.67 -2.57 -1.03
N ASN A 45 1.01 -3.40 -0.23
CA ASN A 45 1.59 -4.62 0.35
C ASN A 45 1.02 -5.83 -0.38
N GLY A 46 1.88 -6.52 -1.15
CA GLY A 46 1.56 -7.78 -1.80
C GLY A 46 2.02 -8.96 -0.95
N LYS A 47 1.11 -9.84 -0.55
CA LYS A 47 1.43 -11.07 0.17
C LYS A 47 0.69 -12.27 -0.40
N PHE A 48 1.38 -13.40 -0.55
CA PHE A 48 0.72 -14.66 -0.87
C PHE A 48 0.01 -15.21 0.37
N ILE A 49 -1.31 -15.38 0.29
CA ILE A 49 -2.12 -15.85 1.42
C ILE A 49 -2.58 -17.28 1.15
N LYS A 50 -1.99 -18.25 1.88
CA LYS A 50 -2.27 -19.69 1.72
C LYS A 50 -3.75 -20.05 1.84
N ALA A 51 -4.48 -19.42 2.76
CA ALA A 51 -5.90 -19.69 2.99
C ALA A 51 -6.81 -19.38 1.77
N VAL A 52 -6.37 -18.49 0.88
CA VAL A 52 -7.07 -18.15 -0.37
C VAL A 52 -6.27 -18.55 -1.62
N ASN A 53 -5.12 -19.20 -1.42
CA ASN A 53 -4.21 -19.68 -2.47
C ASN A 53 -3.92 -18.66 -3.60
N GLN A 54 -3.76 -17.39 -3.24
CA GLN A 54 -3.51 -16.32 -4.21
C GLN A 54 -2.65 -15.20 -3.63
N GLN A 55 -2.07 -14.42 -4.55
CA GLN A 55 -1.41 -13.16 -4.22
C GLN A 55 -2.47 -12.12 -3.87
N VAL A 56 -2.37 -11.52 -2.70
CA VAL A 56 -3.30 -10.51 -2.21
C VAL A 56 -2.56 -9.19 -2.05
N TYR A 57 -3.10 -8.16 -2.69
CA TYR A 57 -2.59 -6.81 -2.55
C TYR A 57 -3.47 -6.05 -1.57
N SER A 58 -2.86 -5.30 -0.67
CA SER A 58 -3.58 -4.50 0.31
C SER A 58 -2.88 -3.19 0.58
N CYS A 59 -3.65 -2.17 0.92
CA CYS A 59 -3.13 -0.92 1.44
C CYS A 59 -4.03 -0.46 2.59
N GLY A 60 -3.52 0.44 3.42
CA GLY A 60 -4.29 0.95 4.53
C GLY A 60 -3.73 2.23 5.11
N PHE A 61 -4.55 2.86 5.93
CA PHE A 61 -4.25 4.14 6.55
C PHE A 61 -4.89 4.24 7.94
N PRO A 62 -4.35 5.07 8.84
CA PRO A 62 -4.88 5.21 10.20
C PRO A 62 -6.27 5.87 10.20
N SER A 63 -7.13 5.48 11.13
CA SER A 63 -8.49 6.02 11.26
C SER A 63 -8.52 7.53 11.50
N SER A 64 -7.43 8.13 11.97
CA SER A 64 -7.31 9.58 12.19
C SER A 64 -7.50 10.42 10.92
N ILE A 65 -7.23 9.86 9.73
CA ILE A 65 -7.37 10.60 8.47
C ILE A 65 -8.67 10.27 7.72
N ILE A 66 -9.58 9.49 8.31
CA ILE A 66 -10.77 9.00 7.61
C ILE A 66 -11.66 10.13 7.11
N GLU A 67 -11.79 11.23 7.87
CA GLU A 67 -12.61 12.37 7.48
C GLU A 67 -12.06 13.11 6.25
N ASP A 68 -10.74 13.18 6.08
CA ASP A 68 -10.12 13.70 4.84
C ASP A 68 -10.42 12.78 3.66
N ILE A 69 -10.33 11.46 3.87
CA ILE A 69 -10.64 10.47 2.84
C ILE A 69 -12.12 10.52 2.44
N LYS A 70 -13.05 10.66 3.39
CA LYS A 70 -14.48 10.82 3.11
C LYS A 70 -14.73 12.05 2.24
N LYS A 71 -14.12 13.19 2.57
CA LYS A 71 -14.22 14.43 1.76
C LYS A 71 -13.74 14.20 0.32
N ARG A 72 -12.62 13.50 0.13
CA ARG A 72 -12.09 13.16 -1.20
C ARG A 72 -13.02 12.23 -1.96
N LEU A 73 -13.57 11.21 -1.31
CA LEU A 73 -14.52 10.28 -1.93
C LEU A 73 -15.80 10.99 -2.38
N THR A 74 -16.36 11.86 -1.53
CA THR A 74 -17.54 12.66 -1.87
C THR A 74 -17.25 13.67 -2.99
N ALA A 75 -16.04 14.23 -3.06
CA ALA A 75 -15.64 15.10 -4.17
C ALA A 75 -15.65 14.38 -5.53
N HIS A 76 -15.50 13.05 -5.55
CA HIS A 76 -15.63 12.21 -6.76
C HIS A 76 -17.07 11.69 -6.98
N GLY A 77 -18.07 12.28 -6.32
CA GLY A 77 -19.48 11.86 -6.39
C GLY A 77 -19.83 10.68 -5.48
N GLY A 78 -18.89 10.21 -4.67
CA GLY A 78 -19.06 9.04 -3.82
C GLY A 78 -20.12 9.22 -2.74
N VAL A 79 -21.13 8.36 -2.74
CA VAL A 79 -22.12 8.23 -1.67
C VAL A 79 -21.56 7.28 -0.62
N ILE A 80 -21.31 7.81 0.58
CA ILE A 80 -20.63 7.09 1.66
C ILE A 80 -21.66 6.44 2.59
N ASN A 81 -21.52 5.14 2.80
CA ASN A 81 -22.24 4.39 3.82
C ASN A 81 -21.23 3.79 4.81
N GLU A 82 -21.36 4.17 6.08
CA GLU A 82 -20.49 3.70 7.16
C GLU A 82 -21.25 2.77 8.12
N SER A 83 -20.59 1.68 8.47
CA SER A 83 -20.99 0.72 9.51
C SER A 83 -19.78 0.47 10.43
N GLU A 84 -19.99 -0.15 11.59
CA GLU A 84 -18.92 -0.32 12.60
C GLU A 84 -17.60 -0.90 12.06
N LYS A 85 -17.67 -1.81 11.09
CA LYS A 85 -16.52 -2.56 10.56
C LYS A 85 -16.20 -2.26 9.10
N LEU A 86 -16.98 -1.40 8.45
CA LEU A 86 -16.91 -1.21 7.01
C LEU A 86 -17.40 0.19 6.63
N LEU A 87 -16.61 0.86 5.81
CA LEU A 87 -17.06 2.03 5.07
C LEU A 87 -17.12 1.66 3.59
N THR A 88 -18.24 1.97 2.96
CA THR A 88 -18.46 1.78 1.52
C THR A 88 -18.66 3.13 0.87
N ALA A 89 -18.14 3.28 -0.35
CA ALA A 89 -18.38 4.45 -1.17
C ALA A 89 -18.82 4.01 -2.57
N ALA A 90 -20.07 4.29 -2.93
CA ALA A 90 -20.69 3.93 -4.21
C ALA A 90 -20.81 5.17 -5.11
N ASN A 91 -21.12 4.99 -6.40
CA ASN A 91 -21.27 6.07 -7.39
C ASN A 91 -20.01 6.94 -7.55
N ILE A 92 -18.83 6.34 -7.40
CA ILE A 92 -17.57 7.06 -7.60
C ILE A 92 -17.27 7.11 -9.09
N HIS A 93 -17.03 8.31 -9.60
CA HIS A 93 -16.53 8.51 -10.96
C HIS A 93 -15.01 8.51 -10.94
N TRP A 94 -14.41 7.48 -11.53
CA TRP A 94 -12.96 7.37 -11.68
C TRP A 94 -12.50 8.09 -12.94
N GLU A 95 -11.54 8.99 -12.81
CA GLU A 95 -11.00 9.74 -13.96
C GLU A 95 -10.03 8.88 -14.81
N LYS A 96 -9.38 7.90 -14.18
CA LYS A 96 -8.40 7.03 -14.83
C LYS A 96 -9.02 5.69 -15.17
N GLU A 97 -8.78 5.23 -16.40
CA GLU A 97 -9.01 3.83 -16.78
C GLU A 97 -8.03 2.94 -16.01
N ASN A 98 -8.55 1.92 -15.33
CA ASN A 98 -7.74 1.07 -14.45
C ASN A 98 -7.78 -0.39 -14.91
N ASP A 99 -6.67 -0.86 -15.50
CA ASP A 99 -6.46 -2.27 -15.82
C ASP A 99 -5.83 -3.00 -14.63
N TYR A 100 -6.65 -3.78 -13.92
CA TYR A 100 -6.21 -4.53 -12.75
C TYR A 100 -5.15 -5.59 -13.04
N SER A 101 -5.24 -6.24 -14.19
CA SER A 101 -4.28 -7.28 -14.59
C SER A 101 -2.90 -6.66 -14.80
N ARG A 102 -2.86 -5.53 -15.53
CA ARG A 102 -1.62 -4.78 -15.76
C ARG A 102 -1.05 -4.22 -14.46
N TRP A 103 -1.90 -3.71 -13.57
CA TRP A 103 -1.47 -3.21 -12.27
C TRP A 103 -0.86 -4.31 -11.40
N CYS A 104 -1.46 -5.50 -11.36
CA CYS A 104 -0.90 -6.65 -10.62
C CYS A 104 0.49 -7.03 -11.13
N GLU A 105 0.69 -7.04 -12.44
CA GLU A 105 1.98 -7.34 -13.07
C GLU A 105 3.06 -6.32 -12.64
N GLN A 106 2.72 -5.04 -12.64
CA GLN A 106 3.62 -3.97 -12.15
C GLN A 106 3.98 -4.16 -10.67
N GLN A 107 3.02 -4.55 -9.83
CA GLN A 107 3.30 -4.81 -8.41
C GLN A 107 4.21 -6.04 -8.21
N LYS A 108 4.10 -7.07 -9.05
CA LYS A 108 5.02 -8.22 -9.02
C LYS A 108 6.43 -7.81 -9.43
N GLN A 109 6.58 -7.07 -10.52
CA GLN A 109 7.87 -6.61 -11.00
C GLN A 109 8.56 -5.70 -9.98
N ALA A 110 7.83 -4.76 -9.37
CA ALA A 110 8.36 -3.90 -8.32
C ALA A 110 8.85 -4.67 -7.08
N ALA A 111 8.20 -5.78 -6.71
CA ALA A 111 8.63 -6.64 -5.62
C ALA A 111 9.92 -7.41 -5.95
N VAL A 112 10.11 -7.82 -7.21
CA VAL A 112 11.33 -8.50 -7.68
C VAL A 112 12.51 -7.53 -7.73
N THR A 113 12.30 -6.32 -8.24
CA THR A 113 13.34 -5.28 -8.31
C THR A 113 13.76 -4.81 -6.91
N ALA A 114 12.82 -4.66 -5.96
CA ALA A 114 13.15 -4.32 -4.57
C ALA A 114 13.95 -5.41 -3.82
N GLY A 115 13.94 -6.66 -4.32
CA GLY A 115 14.77 -7.76 -3.82
C GLY A 115 16.11 -7.93 -4.56
N THR A 116 16.35 -7.16 -5.63
CA THR A 116 17.53 -7.26 -6.50
C THR A 116 18.26 -5.90 -6.59
N GLU A 117 18.39 -5.21 -5.47
CA GLU A 117 19.42 -4.17 -5.30
C GLU A 117 20.48 -4.72 -4.35
N CYS A 118 21.22 -5.71 -4.85
CA CYS A 118 22.56 -6.01 -4.39
C CYS A 118 23.47 -5.87 -5.61
N ASP A 119 24.52 -5.04 -5.48
CA ASP A 119 25.61 -4.81 -6.44
C ASP A 119 25.29 -3.85 -7.61
N GLN A 120 26.01 -2.76 -7.94
CA GLN A 120 27.38 -2.32 -7.66
C GLN A 120 27.52 -0.79 -7.66
N GLY A 121 28.31 -0.28 -6.74
CA GLY A 121 28.87 1.07 -6.76
C GLY A 121 28.94 1.64 -5.36
N ARG A 122 30.15 1.85 -4.82
CA ARG A 122 30.38 2.61 -3.58
C ARG A 122 29.81 4.02 -3.73
N THR A 123 28.51 4.19 -3.51
CA THR A 123 27.92 5.50 -3.26
C THR A 123 28.23 5.85 -1.82
N SER A 124 28.91 6.99 -1.60
CA SER A 124 29.16 7.56 -0.27
C SER A 124 27.90 7.43 0.60
N ILE A 125 28.09 7.05 1.87
CA ILE A 125 27.03 6.92 2.89
C ILE A 125 26.06 8.12 2.86
N GLU A 126 26.59 9.32 2.60
CA GLU A 126 25.85 10.57 2.46
C GLU A 126 24.75 10.51 1.38
N LYS A 127 25.04 9.91 0.23
CA LYS A 127 24.05 9.75 -0.86
C LYS A 127 22.94 8.77 -0.47
N ARG A 128 23.28 7.71 0.27
CA ARG A 128 22.30 6.73 0.76
C ARG A 128 21.40 7.33 1.82
N ILE A 129 21.95 8.13 2.74
CA ILE A 129 21.17 8.88 3.73
C ILE A 129 20.23 9.88 3.03
N SER A 130 20.74 10.64 2.06
CA SER A 130 19.95 11.63 1.33
C SER A 130 18.82 10.99 0.49
N ALA A 131 19.05 9.81 -0.09
CA ALA A 131 18.05 9.08 -0.86
C ALA A 131 17.05 8.31 0.02
N PHE A 132 17.33 8.11 1.31
CA PHE A 132 16.49 7.27 2.18
C PHE A 132 15.20 7.98 2.57
N GLN A 133 14.08 7.52 2.00
CA GLN A 133 12.75 8.07 2.25
C GLN A 133 12.16 7.49 3.54
N VAL A 134 12.58 8.03 4.70
CA VAL A 134 12.14 7.60 6.04
C VAL A 134 10.61 7.45 6.14
N MET A 135 9.87 8.41 5.58
CA MET A 135 8.40 8.46 5.66
C MET A 135 7.68 7.35 4.85
N ARG A 136 8.41 6.61 4.00
CA ARG A 136 7.86 5.56 3.13
C ARG A 136 8.32 4.15 3.52
N LYS A 137 9.16 4.04 4.55
CA LYS A 137 9.68 2.79 5.09
C LYS A 137 9.02 2.48 6.43
N THR A 138 8.86 1.20 6.72
CA THR A 138 8.39 0.73 8.04
C THR A 138 9.44 1.00 9.11
N PRO A 139 9.06 1.08 10.40
CA PRO A 139 10.03 1.27 11.47
C PRO A 139 11.16 0.23 11.45
N MET A 140 10.85 -1.04 11.12
CA MET A 140 11.84 -2.11 11.00
C MET A 140 12.79 -1.91 9.81
N GLU A 141 12.28 -1.47 8.65
CA GLU A 141 13.12 -1.17 7.48
C GLU A 141 14.07 0.01 7.77
N ALA A 142 13.60 1.03 8.51
CA ALA A 142 14.45 2.14 8.95
C ALA A 142 15.52 1.69 9.96
N MET A 143 15.15 0.82 10.91
CA MET A 143 16.09 0.27 11.88
C MET A 143 17.18 -0.55 11.19
N ASN A 144 16.81 -1.44 10.26
CA ASN A 144 17.76 -2.27 9.50
C ASN A 144 18.68 -1.41 8.62
N PHE A 145 18.17 -0.31 8.07
CA PHE A 145 18.98 0.64 7.31
C PHE A 145 20.07 1.28 8.19
N ILE A 146 19.72 1.70 9.42
CA ILE A 146 20.69 2.27 10.37
C ILE A 146 21.75 1.24 10.76
N ILE A 147 21.36 -0.01 11.04
CA ILE A 147 22.30 -1.08 11.39
C ILE A 147 23.34 -1.28 10.26
N GLY A 148 22.89 -1.35 9.01
CA GLY A 148 23.80 -1.49 7.87
C GLY A 148 24.75 -0.31 7.68
N LEU A 149 24.30 0.93 7.99
CA LEU A 149 25.19 2.10 7.98
C LEU A 149 26.25 2.02 9.09
N GLN A 150 25.89 1.54 10.27
CA GLN A 150 26.81 1.41 11.40
C GLN A 150 27.87 0.35 11.13
N GLU A 151 27.50 -0.82 10.59
CA GLU A 151 28.45 -1.88 10.24
C GLU A 151 29.50 -1.40 9.23
N GLU A 152 29.08 -0.64 8.22
CA GLU A 152 29.98 -0.09 7.20
C GLU A 152 30.93 0.97 7.76
N LEU A 153 30.46 1.86 8.65
CA LEU A 153 31.31 2.84 9.32
C LEU A 153 32.33 2.18 10.27
N HIS A 154 31.98 1.08 10.92
CA HIS A 154 32.92 0.35 11.78
C HIS A 154 33.98 -0.40 10.94
N ASN A 155 33.57 -1.05 9.85
CA ASN A 155 34.48 -1.79 8.96
C ASN A 155 35.42 -0.90 8.13
N THR A 156 35.18 0.41 8.07
CA THR A 156 36.07 1.35 7.37
C THR A 156 37.21 1.85 8.29
N ASN A 157 37.18 1.52 9.59
CA ASN A 157 38.17 1.93 10.59
C ASN A 157 39.15 0.82 11.02
N GLU A 158 39.14 -0.34 10.35
CA GLU A 158 40.17 -1.40 10.43
C GLU A 158 40.99 -1.46 9.13
#